data_AF-A0A3A8JYC7-F1
#
_entry.id   AF-A0A3A8JYC7-F1
#
_cell.length_a   1.000
_cell.length_b   1.000
_cell.length_c   1.000
_cell.angle_alpha   90.00
_cell.angle_beta   90.00
_cell.angle_gamma   90.00
#
_symmetry.space_group_name_H-M   'P 1'
#
loop_
_entity.id
_entity.type
_entity.pdbx_description
1 polymer ?
#
loop_
_entity_poly.entity_id
_entity_poly.type
_entity_poly.pdbx_seq_one_letter_code
_entity_poly.pdbx_strand_id
1 'polypeptide(L)'
;MEKLAARLLIGAGHQMRPGEHAYVEGVNHPLPLRRQRRVEVRSLERQAQLFEYGAPSRVDAAFELLGQLDAPAVVAVAAGWAAIEALLVAPGDGQKSPAGDRLASLVACSFPRAELTLLASLQGRNNDSPLRAQLRQCARGRDRAALMGNAIRQAQPLPWAEEDWSQKAAVARMDGLLKDPQKKLKDVEGYAVRAFRRLYRQRNLVLHGGKTDAVALRASLRTVAPLIGAGIDRIAHAWFGHGVQPLELAVKARHRLDLLEAREPLAMLDLLE
;
A
#
# COMPACT_ATOMS: atom_id res chain seq x y z
N MET A 1 -2.00 -25.03 -11.40
CA MET A 1 -3.00 -24.08 -11.93
C MET A 1 -2.45 -23.20 -13.05
N GLU A 2 -1.56 -22.23 -12.82
CA GLU A 2 -1.10 -21.31 -13.89
C GLU A 2 -0.46 -22.01 -15.10
N LYS A 3 0.41 -23.00 -14.89
CA LYS A 3 1.00 -23.81 -15.99
C LYS A 3 -0.06 -24.58 -16.79
N LEU A 4 -1.09 -25.11 -16.11
CA LEU A 4 -2.20 -25.84 -16.75
C LEU A 4 -3.09 -24.88 -17.55
N ALA A 5 -3.41 -23.72 -16.96
CA ALA A 5 -4.19 -22.67 -17.63
C ALA A 5 -3.50 -22.17 -18.91
N ALA A 6 -2.18 -21.99 -18.89
CA ALA A 6 -1.40 -21.61 -20.07
C ALA A 6 -1.44 -22.69 -21.16
N ARG A 7 -1.28 -23.97 -20.80
CA ARG A 7 -1.39 -25.09 -21.75
C ARG A 7 -2.79 -25.19 -22.37
N LEU A 8 -3.84 -25.02 -21.57
CA LEU A 8 -5.22 -25.05 -22.07
C LEU A 8 -5.50 -23.88 -23.02
N LEU A 9 -5.02 -22.67 -22.68
CA LEU A 9 -5.18 -21.50 -23.51
C LEU A 9 -4.46 -21.65 -24.86
N ILE A 10 -3.20 -22.11 -24.85
CA ILE A 10 -2.41 -22.25 -26.07
C ILE A 10 -2.87 -23.45 -26.90
N GLY A 11 -3.10 -24.61 -26.27
CA GLY A 11 -3.39 -25.86 -26.95
C GLY A 11 -4.83 -26.00 -27.42
N ALA A 12 -5.78 -25.35 -26.75
CA ALA A 12 -7.20 -25.48 -27.05
C ALA A 12 -7.94 -24.14 -27.19
N GLY A 13 -7.28 -22.99 -26.99
CA GLY A 13 -7.96 -21.68 -26.99
C GLY A 13 -8.87 -21.43 -25.79
N HIS A 14 -8.93 -22.35 -24.82
CA HIS A 14 -9.86 -22.27 -23.70
C HIS A 14 -9.21 -21.60 -22.49
N GLN A 15 -9.92 -20.64 -21.88
CA GLN A 15 -9.49 -20.02 -20.63
C GLN A 15 -9.88 -20.88 -19.43
N MET A 16 -8.91 -21.21 -18.57
CA MET A 16 -9.16 -21.84 -17.27
C MET A 16 -9.27 -20.76 -16.19
N ARG A 17 -10.42 -20.69 -15.51
CA ARG A 17 -10.61 -19.84 -14.32
C ARG A 17 -10.62 -20.73 -13.08
N PRO A 18 -9.65 -20.61 -12.15
CA PRO A 18 -9.72 -21.34 -10.89
C PRO A 18 -10.89 -20.82 -10.05
N GLY A 19 -11.54 -21.73 -9.32
CA GLY A 19 -12.60 -21.36 -8.38
C GLY A 19 -12.10 -20.39 -7.29
N GLU A 20 -13.01 -19.54 -6.80
CA GLU A 20 -12.69 -18.53 -5.79
C GLU A 20 -12.69 -19.08 -4.36
N HIS A 21 -13.26 -20.27 -4.17
CA HIS A 21 -13.50 -20.87 -2.86
C HIS A 21 -12.95 -22.30 -2.77
N ALA A 22 -12.53 -22.67 -1.56
CA ALA A 22 -12.21 -24.02 -1.16
C ALA A 22 -13.19 -24.47 -0.09
N TYR A 23 -13.52 -25.75 -0.15
CA TYR A 23 -14.26 -26.43 0.90
C TYR A 23 -13.24 -27.23 1.70
N VAL A 24 -13.14 -26.93 2.99
CA VAL A 24 -12.30 -27.68 3.92
C VAL A 24 -13.24 -28.54 4.76
N GLU A 25 -12.93 -29.83 4.84
CA GLU A 25 -13.71 -30.76 5.66
C GLU A 25 -13.83 -30.25 7.10
N GLY A 26 -15.06 -30.23 7.62
CA GLY A 26 -15.37 -29.68 8.95
C GLY A 26 -15.57 -28.15 8.99
N VAL A 27 -15.38 -27.41 7.90
CA VAL A 27 -15.71 -25.98 7.81
C VAL A 27 -17.04 -25.79 7.09
N ASN A 28 -18.06 -25.31 7.81
CA ASN A 28 -19.43 -25.16 7.30
C ASN A 28 -19.64 -23.99 6.32
N HIS A 29 -18.58 -23.29 5.95
CA HIS A 29 -18.63 -22.20 4.97
C HIS A 29 -17.44 -22.29 3.99
N PRO A 30 -17.64 -21.90 2.73
CA PRO A 30 -16.56 -21.86 1.75
C PRO A 30 -15.48 -20.86 2.19
N LEU A 31 -14.21 -21.28 2.13
CA LEU A 31 -13.07 -20.43 2.42
C LEU A 31 -12.52 -19.81 1.12
N PRO A 32 -12.23 -18.50 1.06
CA PRO A 32 -11.67 -17.91 -0.14
C PRO A 32 -10.27 -18.46 -0.44
N LEU A 33 -10.06 -19.02 -1.63
CA LEU A 33 -8.79 -19.59 -2.08
C LEU A 33 -7.74 -18.54 -2.44
N ARG A 34 -8.19 -17.32 -2.79
CA ARG A 34 -7.33 -16.24 -3.24
C ARG A 34 -7.56 -15.00 -2.40
N ARG A 35 -6.47 -14.51 -1.80
CA ARG A 35 -6.38 -13.07 -1.53
C ARG A 35 -6.09 -12.39 -2.86
N GLN A 36 -7.00 -11.52 -3.31
CA GLN A 36 -6.77 -10.68 -4.48
C GLN A 36 -5.50 -9.86 -4.24
N ARG A 37 -4.64 -9.76 -5.26
CA ARG A 37 -3.48 -8.86 -5.30
C ARG A 37 -3.88 -7.48 -5.84
N ARG A 38 -5.19 -7.24 -5.98
CA ARG A 38 -5.78 -5.97 -6.39
C ARG A 38 -5.20 -4.82 -5.57
N VAL A 39 -4.75 -3.81 -6.28
CA VAL A 39 -4.37 -2.53 -5.70
C VAL A 39 -5.58 -1.61 -5.77
N GLU A 40 -6.01 -1.12 -4.60
CA GLU A 40 -7.06 -0.10 -4.51
C GLU A 40 -6.40 1.29 -4.40
N VAL A 41 -6.58 2.11 -5.43
CA VAL A 41 -6.14 3.52 -5.45
C VAL A 41 -7.37 4.40 -5.23
N ARG A 42 -7.82 4.51 -3.98
CA ARG A 42 -9.06 5.24 -3.63
C ARG A 42 -8.99 6.73 -3.93
N SER A 43 -7.80 7.28 -4.14
CA SER A 43 -7.63 8.67 -4.56
C SER A 43 -8.23 8.96 -5.93
N LEU A 44 -8.32 7.98 -6.84
CA LEU A 44 -8.96 8.18 -8.15
C LEU A 44 -10.44 8.54 -8.02
N GLU A 45 -11.16 7.78 -7.20
CA GLU A 45 -12.57 8.05 -6.92
C GLU A 45 -12.73 9.40 -6.18
N ARG A 46 -11.92 9.63 -5.13
CA ARG A 46 -11.98 10.86 -4.33
C ARG A 46 -11.68 12.14 -5.13
N GLN A 47 -10.92 12.03 -6.22
CA GLN A 47 -10.54 13.15 -7.08
C GLN A 47 -11.32 13.18 -8.40
N ALA A 48 -12.39 12.39 -8.51
CA ALA A 48 -13.26 12.30 -9.68
C ALA A 48 -12.53 11.91 -10.99
N GLN A 49 -11.42 11.18 -10.89
CA GLN A 49 -10.54 10.84 -12.02
C GLN A 49 -10.92 9.53 -12.74
N LEU A 50 -11.92 8.79 -12.25
CA LEU A 50 -12.26 7.46 -12.81
C LEU A 50 -12.72 7.50 -14.28
N PHE A 51 -13.32 8.61 -14.70
CA PHE A 51 -13.87 8.80 -16.05
C PHE A 51 -13.28 10.01 -16.75
N GLU A 52 -12.29 10.67 -16.15
CA GLU A 52 -11.65 11.83 -16.76
C GLU A 52 -10.69 11.36 -17.86
N TYR A 53 -10.88 11.89 -19.07
CA TYR A 53 -10.08 11.53 -20.23
C TYR A 53 -9.23 12.72 -20.64
N GLY A 54 -7.93 12.64 -20.37
CA GLY A 54 -6.95 13.67 -20.70
C GLY A 54 -5.86 13.16 -21.65
N ALA A 55 -4.84 13.99 -21.86
CA ALA A 55 -3.63 13.52 -22.53
C ALA A 55 -2.96 12.42 -21.68
N PRO A 56 -2.46 11.32 -22.28
CA PRO A 56 -1.83 10.23 -21.54
C PRO A 56 -0.69 10.75 -20.67
N SER A 57 -0.74 10.47 -19.37
CA SER A 57 0.33 10.80 -18.44
C SER A 57 1.14 9.57 -18.03
N ARG A 58 2.31 9.80 -17.43
CA ARG A 58 3.10 8.72 -16.82
C ARG A 58 2.35 8.02 -15.66
N VAL A 59 1.42 8.73 -15.03
CA VAL A 59 0.59 8.20 -13.94
C VAL A 59 -0.45 7.24 -14.51
N ASP A 60 -1.09 7.59 -15.63
CA ASP A 60 -2.04 6.73 -16.32
C ASP A 60 -1.37 5.46 -16.86
N ALA A 61 -0.21 5.61 -17.51
CA ALA A 61 0.58 4.47 -17.97
C ALA A 61 0.97 3.51 -16.82
N ALA A 62 1.29 4.05 -15.64
CA ALA A 62 1.55 3.24 -14.46
C ALA A 62 0.29 2.53 -13.95
N PHE A 63 -0.88 3.17 -13.97
CA PHE A 63 -2.15 2.54 -13.59
C PHE A 63 -2.55 1.41 -14.53
N GLU A 64 -2.37 1.57 -15.84
CA GLU A 64 -2.60 0.51 -16.82
C GLU A 64 -1.78 -0.75 -16.50
N LEU A 65 -0.49 -0.56 -16.17
CA LEU A 65 0.40 -1.63 -15.74
C LEU A 65 -0.05 -2.24 -14.40
N LEU A 66 -0.46 -1.41 -13.43
CA LEU A 66 -0.92 -1.88 -12.11
C LEU A 66 -2.22 -2.68 -12.17
N GLY A 67 -3.07 -2.43 -13.17
CA GLY A 67 -4.25 -3.25 -13.45
C GLY A 67 -3.92 -4.74 -13.67
N GLN A 68 -2.68 -5.06 -13.99
CA GLN A 68 -2.20 -6.43 -14.21
C GLN A 68 -1.68 -7.13 -12.95
N LEU A 69 -1.76 -6.53 -11.75
CA LEU A 69 -1.26 -7.16 -10.52
C LEU A 69 -2.01 -8.44 -10.12
N ASP A 70 -3.27 -8.58 -10.55
CA ASP A 70 -4.07 -9.80 -10.36
C ASP A 70 -3.82 -10.86 -11.43
N ALA A 71 -3.08 -10.54 -12.51
CA ALA A 71 -2.70 -11.48 -13.57
C ALA A 71 -1.74 -12.58 -13.05
N PRO A 72 -1.44 -13.63 -13.84
CA PRO A 72 -0.48 -14.66 -13.44
C PRO A 72 0.81 -14.08 -12.88
N ALA A 73 1.42 -14.74 -11.90
CA ALA A 73 2.50 -14.15 -11.08
C ALA A 73 3.67 -13.57 -11.90
N VAL A 74 3.99 -14.18 -13.04
CA VAL A 74 5.00 -13.70 -14.00
C VAL A 74 4.65 -12.32 -14.57
N VAL A 75 3.41 -12.15 -15.03
CA VAL A 75 2.90 -10.89 -15.58
C VAL A 75 2.82 -9.84 -14.48
N ALA A 76 2.26 -10.19 -13.32
CA ALA A 76 2.09 -9.28 -12.20
C ALA A 76 3.42 -8.71 -11.69
N VAL A 77 4.48 -9.52 -11.63
CA VAL A 77 5.81 -9.02 -11.22
C VAL A 77 6.40 -8.06 -12.25
N ALA A 78 6.31 -8.40 -13.54
CA ALA A 78 6.83 -7.54 -14.61
C ALA A 78 6.08 -6.20 -14.65
N ALA A 79 4.75 -6.23 -14.67
CA ALA A 79 3.91 -5.05 -14.73
C ALA A 79 4.02 -4.21 -13.45
N GLY A 80 3.99 -4.84 -12.28
CA GLY A 80 4.15 -4.16 -10.99
C GLY A 80 5.48 -3.43 -10.89
N TRP A 81 6.60 -4.03 -11.32
CA TRP A 81 7.89 -3.36 -11.31
C TRP A 81 7.98 -2.25 -12.37
N ALA A 82 7.47 -2.49 -13.58
CA ALA A 82 7.46 -1.50 -14.65
C ALA A 82 6.67 -0.24 -14.25
N ALA A 83 5.54 -0.39 -13.55
CA ALA A 83 4.77 0.75 -13.04
C ALA A 83 5.57 1.58 -12.02
N ILE A 84 6.30 0.91 -11.12
CA ILE A 84 7.17 1.58 -10.13
C ILE A 84 8.26 2.36 -10.86
N GLU A 85 8.89 1.77 -11.88
CA GLU A 85 9.95 2.43 -12.66
C GLU A 85 9.42 3.62 -13.47
N ALA A 86 8.27 3.45 -14.12
CA ALA A 86 7.62 4.49 -14.91
C ALA A 86 7.34 5.76 -14.10
N LEU A 87 7.11 5.64 -12.80
CA LEU A 87 6.85 6.77 -11.90
C LEU A 87 8.11 7.32 -11.25
N LEU A 88 9.03 6.45 -10.83
CA LEU A 88 10.04 6.78 -9.83
C LEU A 88 11.48 6.58 -10.30
N VAL A 89 11.72 6.34 -11.58
CA VAL A 89 13.06 6.48 -12.18
C VAL A 89 13.21 7.90 -12.74
N ALA A 90 14.36 8.51 -12.45
CA ALA A 90 14.78 9.82 -12.93
C ALA A 90 15.83 9.68 -14.03
N PRO A 91 15.92 10.65 -14.97
CA PRO A 91 17.05 10.74 -15.87
C PRO A 91 18.37 10.81 -15.09
N GLY A 92 19.34 9.96 -15.45
CA GLY A 92 20.63 9.88 -14.76
C GLY A 92 20.69 8.87 -13.61
N ASP A 93 19.58 8.22 -13.24
CA ASP A 93 19.66 7.04 -12.38
C ASP A 93 20.46 5.94 -13.10
N GLY A 94 21.44 5.35 -12.41
CA GLY A 94 22.28 4.29 -12.96
C GLY A 94 21.56 2.94 -13.11
N GLN A 95 22.32 1.90 -13.47
CA GLN A 95 21.78 0.53 -13.68
C GLN A 95 21.06 -0.06 -12.46
N LYS A 96 21.36 0.41 -11.25
CA LYS A 96 20.62 0.03 -10.03
C LYS A 96 19.47 1.01 -9.82
N SER A 97 18.27 0.63 -10.23
CA SER A 97 17.07 1.46 -10.12
C SER A 97 16.74 1.79 -8.65
N PRO A 98 16.72 3.08 -8.25
CA PRO A 98 16.35 3.52 -6.91
C PRO A 98 14.83 3.58 -6.69
N ALA A 99 14.03 3.23 -7.71
CA ALA A 99 12.58 3.40 -7.71
C ALA A 99 11.89 2.67 -6.55
N GLY A 100 12.36 1.46 -6.22
CA GLY A 100 11.85 0.69 -5.07
C GLY A 100 12.15 1.35 -3.73
N ASP A 101 13.31 1.98 -3.58
CA ASP A 101 13.69 2.69 -2.36
C ASP A 101 12.88 3.99 -2.22
N ARG A 102 12.67 4.72 -3.33
CA ARG A 102 11.78 5.90 -3.38
C ARG A 102 10.33 5.57 -3.01
N LEU A 103 9.79 4.46 -3.52
CA LEU A 103 8.45 4.01 -3.16
C LEU A 103 8.36 3.59 -1.68
N ALA A 104 9.42 2.98 -1.15
CA ALA A 104 9.48 2.62 0.28
C ALA A 104 9.38 3.84 1.19
N SER A 105 10.03 4.96 0.85
CA SER A 105 9.91 6.21 1.60
C SER A 105 8.45 6.71 1.60
N LEU A 106 7.78 6.71 0.43
CA LEU A 106 6.36 7.07 0.34
C LEU A 106 5.47 6.20 1.21
N VAL A 107 5.68 4.88 1.17
CA VAL A 107 4.94 3.91 2.00
C VAL A 107 5.15 4.21 3.48
N ALA A 108 6.40 4.41 3.91
CA ALA A 108 6.71 4.73 5.31
C ALA A 108 6.04 6.03 5.76
N CYS A 109 6.14 7.09 4.96
CA CYS A 109 5.49 8.37 5.27
C CYS A 109 3.95 8.29 5.28
N SER A 110 3.35 7.39 4.50
CA SER A 110 1.89 7.20 4.46
C SER A 110 1.34 6.40 5.64
N PHE A 111 2.17 5.53 6.23
CA PHE A 111 1.76 4.51 7.19
C PHE A 111 1.06 5.07 8.44
N PRO A 112 1.58 6.09 9.14
CA PRO A 112 0.96 6.60 10.36
C PRO A 112 -0.46 7.10 10.12
N ARG A 113 -0.63 7.93 9.07
CA ARG A 113 -1.92 8.54 8.76
C ARG A 113 -2.93 7.50 8.31
N ALA A 114 -2.51 6.52 7.49
CA ALA A 114 -3.38 5.44 7.05
C ALA A 114 -3.90 4.60 8.24
N GLU A 115 -3.00 4.14 9.11
CA GLU A 115 -3.35 3.30 10.26
C GLU A 115 -4.24 4.06 11.27
N LEU A 116 -3.87 5.30 11.62
CA LEU A 116 -4.64 6.10 12.58
C LEU A 116 -6.01 6.50 12.03
N THR A 117 -6.14 6.75 10.72
CA THR A 117 -7.44 7.01 10.09
C THR A 117 -8.31 5.75 10.09
N LEU A 118 -7.72 4.57 9.85
CA LEU A 118 -8.43 3.30 9.93
C LEU A 118 -8.93 3.05 11.37
N LEU A 119 -8.06 3.18 12.38
CA LEU A 119 -8.44 3.07 13.79
C LEU A 119 -9.55 4.06 14.17
N ALA A 120 -9.47 5.31 13.70
CA ALA A 120 -10.52 6.30 13.90
C ALA A 120 -11.85 5.88 13.27
N SER A 121 -11.83 5.24 12.09
CA SER A 121 -13.04 4.74 11.43
C SER A 121 -13.67 3.52 12.12
N LEU A 122 -12.86 2.76 12.87
CA LEU A 122 -13.29 1.58 13.63
C LEU A 122 -13.87 1.92 15.01
N GLN A 123 -13.69 3.16 15.49
CA GLN A 123 -14.36 3.64 16.70
C GLN A 123 -15.87 3.50 16.52
N GLY A 124 -16.47 2.63 17.36
CA GLY A 124 -17.66 1.86 17.04
C GLY A 124 -18.89 2.66 16.63
N ARG A 125 -19.79 2.03 15.86
CA ARG A 125 -21.08 2.60 15.47
C ARG A 125 -22.10 2.73 16.62
N ASN A 126 -21.82 2.15 17.80
CA ASN A 126 -22.81 1.95 18.87
C ASN A 126 -22.49 2.54 20.26
N ASN A 127 -21.41 3.32 20.45
CA ASN A 127 -21.11 3.96 21.75
C ASN A 127 -21.04 5.49 21.65
N ASP A 128 -21.63 6.20 22.62
CA ASP A 128 -21.57 7.66 22.81
C ASP A 128 -20.27 8.07 23.53
N SER A 129 -19.12 7.70 22.96
CA SER A 129 -17.82 8.15 23.47
C SER A 129 -17.54 9.61 23.07
N PRO A 130 -17.01 10.46 23.97
CA PRO A 130 -16.56 11.82 23.63
C PRO A 130 -15.57 11.87 22.46
N LEU A 131 -14.66 10.88 22.37
CA LEU A 131 -13.71 10.77 21.27
C LEU A 131 -14.44 10.57 19.92
N ARG A 132 -15.50 9.77 19.91
CA ARG A 132 -16.30 9.53 18.70
C ARG A 132 -17.04 10.78 18.24
N ALA A 133 -17.58 11.56 19.18
CA ALA A 133 -18.23 12.83 18.85
C ALA A 133 -17.24 13.79 18.18
N GLN A 134 -16.01 13.89 18.69
CA GLN A 134 -14.94 14.68 18.08
C GLN A 134 -14.54 14.15 16.70
N LEU A 135 -14.35 12.83 16.55
CA LEU A 135 -14.02 12.21 15.27
C LEU A 135 -15.07 12.44 14.18
N ARG A 136 -16.36 12.50 14.55
CA ARG A 136 -17.47 12.82 13.63
C ARG A 136 -17.45 14.27 13.15
N GLN A 137 -16.94 15.19 13.96
CA GLN A 137 -16.83 16.61 13.60
C GLN A 137 -15.64 16.87 12.67
N CYS A 138 -14.67 15.95 12.57
CA CYS A 138 -13.54 16.10 11.67
C CYS A 138 -13.93 15.88 10.20
N ALA A 139 -13.79 16.94 9.41
CA ALA A 139 -13.96 16.91 7.97
C ALA A 139 -12.80 16.21 7.25
N ARG A 140 -11.56 16.36 7.75
CA ARG A 140 -10.36 15.84 7.06
C ARG A 140 -9.82 14.60 7.76
N GLY A 141 -9.31 13.66 6.96
CA GLY A 141 -8.65 12.45 7.48
C GLY A 141 -7.40 12.76 8.32
N ARG A 142 -6.70 13.87 8.04
CA ARG A 142 -5.58 14.35 8.86
C ARG A 142 -6.03 14.60 10.30
N ASP A 143 -7.11 15.36 10.47
CA ASP A 143 -7.63 15.75 11.79
C ASP A 143 -8.09 14.52 12.57
N ARG A 144 -8.74 13.55 11.89
CA ARG A 144 -9.11 12.26 12.50
C ARG A 144 -7.90 11.47 12.97
N ALA A 145 -6.85 11.40 12.15
CA ALA A 145 -5.61 10.73 12.51
C ALA A 145 -4.92 11.41 13.70
N ALA A 146 -4.89 12.74 13.74
CA ALA A 146 -4.32 13.51 14.83
C ALA A 146 -5.09 13.31 16.15
N LEU A 147 -6.43 13.35 16.12
CA LEU A 147 -7.27 13.04 17.29
C LEU A 147 -7.03 11.62 17.80
N MET A 148 -7.02 10.63 16.92
CA MET A 148 -6.74 9.24 17.30
C MET A 148 -5.34 9.08 17.88
N GLY A 149 -4.33 9.70 17.27
CA GLY A 149 -2.95 9.67 17.78
C GLY A 149 -2.83 10.31 19.17
N ASN A 150 -3.53 11.43 19.41
CA ASN A 150 -3.62 12.05 20.72
C ASN A 150 -4.30 11.14 21.76
N ALA A 151 -5.40 10.50 21.40
CA ALA A 151 -6.11 9.58 22.28
C ALA A 151 -5.22 8.40 22.71
N ILE A 152 -4.48 7.81 21.76
CA ILE A 152 -3.52 6.73 22.04
C ILE A 152 -2.39 7.23 22.96
N ARG A 153 -1.80 8.40 22.65
CA ARG A 153 -0.69 8.97 23.44
C ARG A 153 -1.09 9.29 24.88
N GLN A 154 -2.35 9.69 25.09
CA GLN A 154 -2.91 9.98 26.41
C GLN A 154 -3.44 8.72 27.12
N ALA A 155 -3.26 7.53 26.53
CA ALA A 155 -3.80 6.27 27.03
C ALA A 155 -5.31 6.34 27.33
N GLN A 156 -6.06 7.10 26.53
CA GLN A 156 -7.52 7.18 26.69
C GLN A 156 -8.14 5.81 26.43
N PRO A 157 -9.22 5.44 27.15
CA PRO A 157 -10.00 4.24 26.83
C PRO A 157 -10.54 4.32 25.40
N LEU A 158 -10.25 3.30 24.58
CA LEU A 158 -10.72 3.19 23.21
C LEU A 158 -11.81 2.10 23.14
N PRO A 159 -13.10 2.47 23.22
CA PRO A 159 -14.18 1.49 23.15
C PRO A 159 -14.34 0.98 21.72
N TRP A 160 -14.14 -0.32 21.53
CA TRP A 160 -14.35 -1.01 20.26
C TRP A 160 -15.75 -1.62 20.21
N ALA A 161 -16.37 -1.66 19.02
CA ALA A 161 -17.66 -2.34 18.85
C ALA A 161 -17.54 -3.86 19.06
N GLU A 162 -16.39 -4.41 18.66
CA GLU A 162 -16.03 -5.82 18.82
C GLU A 162 -14.56 -5.86 19.28
N GLU A 163 -14.25 -6.64 20.33
CA GLU A 163 -12.87 -6.82 20.75
C GLU A 163 -12.10 -7.69 19.74
N ASP A 164 -11.27 -7.05 18.92
CA ASP A 164 -10.41 -7.73 17.95
C ASP A 164 -8.92 -7.53 18.32
N TRP A 165 -8.18 -8.63 18.38
CA TRP A 165 -6.73 -8.65 18.60
C TRP A 165 -5.97 -7.81 17.58
N SER A 166 -6.48 -7.70 16.35
CA SER A 166 -5.90 -6.87 15.29
C SER A 166 -5.91 -5.39 15.65
N GLN A 167 -6.98 -4.92 16.28
CA GLN A 167 -7.11 -3.52 16.73
C GLN A 167 -6.17 -3.25 17.90
N LYS A 168 -6.10 -4.15 18.88
CA LYS A 168 -5.15 -4.06 20.00
C LYS A 168 -3.70 -3.99 19.51
N ALA A 169 -3.34 -4.83 18.54
CA ALA A 169 -2.01 -4.82 17.93
C ALA A 169 -1.72 -3.53 17.14
N ALA A 170 -2.71 -2.99 16.43
CA ALA A 170 -2.60 -1.72 15.71
C ALA A 170 -2.37 -0.53 16.66
N VAL A 171 -3.13 -0.46 17.77
CA VAL A 171 -2.92 0.55 18.81
C VAL A 171 -1.52 0.44 19.41
N ALA A 172 -1.06 -0.76 19.75
CA ALA A 172 0.28 -0.97 20.29
C ALA A 172 1.39 -0.55 19.30
N ARG A 173 1.21 -0.82 18.00
CA ARG A 173 2.13 -0.33 16.96
C ARG A 173 2.15 1.20 16.89
N MET A 174 0.98 1.84 16.92
CA MET A 174 0.86 3.30 16.85
C MET A 174 1.41 3.97 18.11
N ASP A 175 1.19 3.42 19.30
CA ASP A 175 1.82 3.89 20.55
C ASP A 175 3.36 3.82 20.46
N GLY A 176 3.91 2.68 20.03
CA GLY A 176 5.35 2.54 19.83
C GLY A 176 5.92 3.50 18.79
N LEU A 177 5.15 3.81 17.74
CA LEU A 177 5.51 4.76 16.70
C LEU A 177 5.41 6.21 17.18
N LEU A 178 4.43 6.58 18.01
CA LEU A 178 4.30 7.91 18.61
C LEU A 178 5.42 8.21 19.62
N LYS A 179 6.02 7.18 20.23
CA LYS A 179 7.13 7.33 21.18
C LYS A 179 8.48 7.55 20.49
N ASP A 180 8.69 6.95 19.32
CA ASP A 180 9.94 7.05 18.55
C ASP A 180 9.65 7.02 17.05
N PRO A 181 9.10 8.13 16.50
CA PRO A 181 8.55 8.15 15.15
C PRO A 181 9.65 8.00 14.09
N GLN A 182 10.81 8.63 14.28
CA GLN A 182 11.92 8.57 13.34
C GLN A 182 12.42 7.13 13.18
N LYS A 183 12.76 6.46 14.29
CA LYS A 183 13.27 5.08 14.24
C LYS A 183 12.23 4.13 13.67
N LYS A 184 10.98 4.20 14.14
CA LYS A 184 9.92 3.29 13.71
C LYS A 184 9.57 3.47 12.23
N LEU A 185 9.57 4.71 11.72
CA LEU A 185 9.35 4.94 10.30
C LEU A 185 10.55 4.51 9.45
N LYS A 186 11.79 4.64 9.95
CA LYS A 186 12.97 4.05 9.30
C LYS A 186 12.94 2.53 9.27
N ASP A 187 12.43 1.89 10.32
CA ASP A 187 12.21 0.44 10.30
C ASP A 187 11.19 0.05 9.22
N VAL A 188 10.05 0.75 9.15
CA VAL A 188 9.01 0.54 8.12
C VAL A 188 9.58 0.75 6.71
N GLU A 189 10.31 1.84 6.48
CA GLU A 189 11.02 2.12 5.23
C GLU A 189 11.96 0.96 4.88
N GLY A 190 12.78 0.52 5.83
CA GLY A 190 13.71 -0.60 5.65
C GLY A 190 13.03 -1.93 5.30
N TYR A 191 11.88 -2.24 5.90
CA TYR A 191 11.08 -3.41 5.55
C TYR A 191 10.53 -3.30 4.12
N ALA A 192 9.98 -2.14 3.75
CA ALA A 192 9.46 -1.89 2.41
C ALA A 192 10.56 -1.95 1.34
N VAL A 193 11.73 -1.35 1.59
CA VAL A 193 12.93 -1.45 0.72
C VAL A 193 13.28 -2.92 0.47
N ARG A 194 13.36 -3.75 1.52
CA ARG A 194 13.67 -5.19 1.37
C ARG A 194 12.61 -5.92 0.54
N ALA A 195 11.33 -5.56 0.68
CA ALA A 195 10.24 -6.13 -0.10
C ALA A 195 10.34 -5.74 -1.59
N PHE A 196 10.54 -4.47 -1.91
CA PHE A 196 10.68 -4.01 -3.30
C PHE A 196 11.95 -4.52 -3.97
N ARG A 197 13.08 -4.60 -3.25
CA ARG A 197 14.29 -5.24 -3.79
C ARG A 197 14.08 -6.73 -4.07
N ARG A 198 13.21 -7.42 -3.29
CA ARG A 198 12.82 -8.81 -3.59
C ARG A 198 11.99 -8.88 -4.85
N LEU A 199 11.04 -7.97 -5.05
CA LEU A 199 10.26 -7.86 -6.28
C LEU A 199 11.16 -7.63 -7.50
N TYR A 200 12.11 -6.69 -7.43
CA TYR A 200 13.10 -6.45 -8.48
C TYR A 200 13.88 -7.72 -8.84
N ARG A 201 14.37 -8.46 -7.84
CA ARG A 201 15.05 -9.74 -8.08
C ARG A 201 14.14 -10.77 -8.75
N GLN A 202 12.88 -10.87 -8.32
CA GLN A 202 11.91 -11.76 -8.97
C GLN A 202 11.66 -11.34 -10.43
N ARG A 203 11.54 -10.04 -10.71
CA ARG A 203 11.39 -9.50 -12.06
C ARG A 203 12.58 -9.88 -12.95
N ASN A 204 13.80 -9.75 -12.45
CA ASN A 204 14.98 -10.14 -13.22
C ASN A 204 15.06 -11.66 -13.45
N LEU A 205 14.71 -12.48 -12.47
CA LEU A 205 14.66 -13.93 -12.65
C LEU A 205 13.63 -14.35 -13.71
N VAL A 206 12.47 -13.68 -13.72
CA VAL A 206 11.40 -13.94 -14.69
C VAL A 206 11.77 -13.44 -16.08
N LEU A 207 12.14 -12.16 -16.22
CA LEU A 207 12.34 -11.52 -17.53
C LEU A 207 13.69 -11.84 -18.18
N HIS A 208 14.75 -12.04 -17.39
CA HIS A 208 16.07 -12.38 -17.93
C HIS A 208 16.41 -13.87 -17.80
N GLY A 209 15.87 -14.54 -16.77
CA GLY A 209 16.13 -15.96 -16.54
C GLY A 209 15.05 -16.91 -17.04
N GLY A 210 13.90 -16.41 -17.51
CA GLY A 210 12.75 -17.24 -17.90
C GLY A 210 12.17 -18.07 -16.74
N LYS A 211 12.53 -17.78 -15.49
CA LYS A 211 12.17 -18.61 -14.33
C LYS A 211 10.76 -18.26 -13.84
N THR A 212 9.77 -18.96 -14.40
CA THR A 212 8.34 -18.74 -14.14
C THR A 212 7.78 -19.43 -12.89
N ASP A 213 8.57 -20.30 -12.25
CA ASP A 213 8.20 -21.07 -11.06
C ASP A 213 9.12 -20.82 -9.86
N ALA A 214 9.76 -19.66 -9.81
CA ALA A 214 10.58 -19.27 -8.67
C ALA A 214 9.77 -19.31 -7.36
N VAL A 215 10.29 -20.03 -6.35
CA VAL A 215 9.63 -20.29 -5.06
C VAL A 215 9.15 -19.01 -4.37
N ALA A 216 9.94 -17.94 -4.47
CA ALA A 216 9.64 -16.68 -3.81
C ALA A 216 8.67 -15.76 -4.59
N LEU A 217 8.29 -16.11 -5.82
CA LEU A 217 7.55 -15.21 -6.73
C LEU A 217 6.20 -14.78 -6.15
N ARG A 218 5.35 -15.76 -5.82
CA ARG A 218 4.02 -15.50 -5.27
C ARG A 218 4.07 -14.88 -3.87
N ALA A 219 5.03 -15.33 -3.05
CA ALA A 219 5.23 -14.76 -1.71
C ALA A 219 5.65 -13.28 -1.81
N SER A 220 6.55 -12.93 -2.73
CA SER A 220 6.97 -11.55 -2.98
C SER A 220 5.79 -10.69 -3.39
N LEU A 221 4.96 -11.16 -4.33
CA LEU A 221 3.76 -10.42 -4.79
C LEU A 221 2.75 -10.18 -3.67
N ARG A 222 2.49 -11.19 -2.84
CA ARG A 222 1.57 -11.08 -1.70
C ARG A 222 2.04 -10.01 -0.70
N THR A 223 3.34 -9.84 -0.52
CA THR A 223 3.89 -8.80 0.35
C THR A 223 3.88 -7.42 -0.31
N VAL A 224 4.26 -7.30 -1.58
CA VAL A 224 4.45 -5.99 -2.22
C VAL A 224 3.17 -5.38 -2.75
N ALA A 225 2.18 -6.16 -3.19
CA ALA A 225 0.93 -5.62 -3.74
C ALA A 225 0.26 -4.57 -2.83
N PRO A 226 0.03 -4.82 -1.52
CA PRO A 226 -0.54 -3.79 -0.64
C PRO A 226 0.39 -2.58 -0.45
N LEU A 227 1.72 -2.77 -0.47
CA LEU A 227 2.68 -1.66 -0.34
C LEU A 227 2.68 -0.79 -1.60
N ILE A 228 2.57 -1.40 -2.78
CA ILE A 228 2.39 -0.69 -4.05
C ILE A 228 1.12 0.15 -3.95
N GLY A 229 -0.01 -0.45 -3.55
CA GLY A 229 -1.26 0.30 -3.41
C GLY A 229 -1.14 1.49 -2.46
N ALA A 230 -0.52 1.29 -1.29
CA ALA A 230 -0.31 2.37 -0.33
C ALA A 230 0.52 3.54 -0.91
N GLY A 231 1.65 3.25 -1.57
CA GLY A 231 2.50 4.28 -2.15
C GLY A 231 1.89 4.95 -3.38
N ILE A 232 1.23 4.17 -4.25
CA ILE A 232 0.57 4.67 -5.46
C ILE A 232 -0.65 5.53 -5.13
N ASP A 233 -1.42 5.18 -4.10
CA ASP A 233 -2.52 6.02 -3.63
C ASP A 233 -2.04 7.41 -3.19
N ARG A 234 -0.84 7.52 -2.62
CA ARG A 234 -0.25 8.82 -2.29
C ARG A 234 0.22 9.59 -3.51
N ILE A 235 0.82 8.91 -4.49
CA ILE A 235 1.21 9.53 -5.76
C ILE A 235 -0.02 10.07 -6.48
N ALA A 236 -1.08 9.27 -6.60
CA ALA A 236 -2.35 9.67 -7.19
C ALA A 236 -2.93 10.89 -6.48
N HIS A 237 -2.98 10.84 -5.14
CA HIS A 237 -3.48 11.96 -4.34
C HIS A 237 -2.73 13.27 -4.62
N ALA A 238 -1.39 13.23 -4.62
CA ALA A 238 -0.58 14.43 -4.83
C ALA A 238 -0.63 14.92 -6.30
N TRP A 239 -0.66 14.00 -7.26
CA TRP A 239 -0.73 14.30 -8.68
C TRP A 239 -2.03 15.01 -9.05
N PHE A 240 -3.19 14.38 -8.83
CA PHE A 240 -4.46 14.97 -9.25
C PHE A 240 -4.96 16.04 -8.27
N GLY A 241 -4.54 15.99 -7.01
CA GLY A 241 -4.97 16.98 -6.01
C GLY A 241 -4.17 18.27 -6.09
N HIS A 242 -2.86 18.17 -6.34
CA HIS A 242 -1.91 19.26 -6.13
C HIS A 242 -0.92 19.45 -7.29
N GLY A 243 -1.02 18.67 -8.37
CA GLY A 243 -0.11 18.75 -9.51
C GLY A 243 1.34 18.34 -9.21
N VAL A 244 1.58 17.63 -8.10
CA VAL A 244 2.92 17.26 -7.66
C VAL A 244 3.43 16.06 -8.45
N GLN A 245 4.62 16.18 -9.01
CA GLN A 245 5.25 15.10 -9.78
C GLN A 245 5.62 13.91 -8.88
N PRO A 246 5.49 12.64 -9.33
CA PRO A 246 5.80 11.47 -8.51
C PRO A 246 7.22 11.47 -7.92
N LEU A 247 8.21 11.87 -8.72
CA LEU A 247 9.61 11.98 -8.29
C LEU A 247 9.80 13.08 -7.24
N GLU A 248 9.16 14.22 -7.41
CA GLU A 248 9.21 15.33 -6.47
C GLU A 248 8.64 14.90 -5.11
N LEU A 249 7.49 14.22 -5.11
CA LEU A 249 6.87 13.68 -3.90
C LEU A 249 7.81 12.68 -3.20
N ALA A 250 8.46 11.79 -3.94
CA ALA A 250 9.38 10.81 -3.36
C ALA A 250 10.62 11.46 -2.72
N VAL A 251 11.18 12.50 -3.35
CA VAL A 251 12.29 13.26 -2.79
C VAL A 251 11.86 13.99 -1.52
N LYS A 252 10.70 14.67 -1.54
CA LYS A 252 10.12 15.33 -0.36
C LYS A 252 9.91 14.35 0.79
N ALA A 253 9.31 13.19 0.51
CA ALA A 253 9.05 12.14 1.49
C ALA A 253 10.35 11.66 2.14
N ARG A 254 11.38 11.37 1.33
CA ARG A 254 12.67 10.93 1.84
C ARG A 254 13.31 11.99 2.74
N HIS A 255 13.37 13.23 2.28
CA HIS A 255 13.98 14.33 3.01
C HIS A 255 13.28 14.59 4.35
N ARG A 256 11.94 14.66 4.35
CA ARG A 256 11.15 14.86 5.56
C ARG A 256 11.25 13.69 6.54
N LEU A 257 11.36 12.47 6.04
CA LEU A 257 11.59 11.30 6.87
C LEU A 257 12.98 11.34 7.54
N ASP A 258 14.01 11.82 6.82
CA ASP A 258 15.36 11.98 7.37
C ASP A 258 15.41 13.09 8.45
N LEU A 259 14.63 14.17 8.27
CA LEU A 259 14.58 15.32 9.19
C LEU A 259 13.54 15.21 10.32
N LEU A 260 12.78 14.11 10.39
CA LEU A 260 11.71 13.98 11.38
C LEU A 260 12.28 13.96 12.81
N GLU A 261 11.88 14.93 13.63
CA GLU A 261 12.27 15.01 15.03
C GLU A 261 11.26 14.33 15.96
N ALA A 262 11.75 13.74 17.05
CA ALA A 262 10.89 13.05 18.04
C ALA A 262 10.06 14.00 18.92
N ARG A 263 10.37 15.31 18.93
CA ARG A 263 9.75 16.31 19.82
C ARG A 263 8.29 16.60 19.48
N GLU A 264 7.91 16.44 18.21
CA GLU A 264 6.54 16.62 17.74
C GLU A 264 6.06 15.34 17.02
N PRO A 265 5.68 14.29 17.77
CA PRO A 265 5.36 13.00 17.15
C PRO A 265 4.24 13.05 16.10
N LEU A 266 3.32 14.01 16.20
CA LEU A 266 2.24 14.14 15.22
C LEU A 266 2.66 14.84 13.92
N ALA A 267 3.83 15.48 13.86
CA ALA A 267 4.37 16.05 12.62
C ALA A 267 4.56 14.98 11.53
N MET A 268 4.71 13.72 11.93
CA MET A 268 4.79 12.59 11.00
C MET A 268 3.52 12.38 10.14
N LEU A 269 2.37 12.96 10.53
CA LEU A 269 1.13 12.88 9.76
C LEU A 269 1.17 13.72 8.48
N ASP A 270 2.10 14.67 8.42
CA ASP A 270 2.20 15.68 7.37
C ASP A 270 3.39 15.45 6.44
N LEU A 271 4.05 14.29 6.54
CA LEU A 271 5.25 13.97 5.76
C LEU A 271 5.03 14.04 4.23
N LEU A 272 3.79 13.90 3.77
CA LEU A 272 3.41 13.91 2.35
C LEU A 272 2.55 15.11 1.92
N GLU A 273 2.33 16.09 2.81
CA GLU A 273 1.51 17.28 2.53
C GLU A 273 2.31 18.46 1.96
#